data_AF-A0A351GGH4-F1
#
_entry.id   AF-A0A351GGH4-F1
#
_cell.length_a   1.000
_cell.length_b   1.000
_cell.length_c   1.000
_cell.angle_alpha   90.00
_cell.angle_beta   90.00
_cell.angle_gamma   90.00
#
_symmetry.space_group_name_H-M   'P 1'
#
loop_
_entity.id
_entity.type
_entity.pdbx_description
1 polymer ?
#
loop_
_entity_poly.entity_id
_entity_poly.type
_entity_poly.pdbx_seq_one_letter_code
_entity_poly.pdbx_strand_id
1 'polypeptide(L)'
;MKVKIGKYPTWRWYHNYLHDWFDYAPTPKVKVKIHNYDTWSMDTTLAHIVIPMLKQLRDTKHGVPLVDDEDVGLFFEGNNEEKWEWIMSEMLFAFESKLNNWEDKYSSGEMDYDSIPVIGKDGTEIG
;
A
#
# COMPACT_ATOMS: atom_id res chain seq x y z
N MET A 1 -3.61 6.26 -14.75
CA MET A 1 -2.63 5.35 -15.38
C MET A 1 -3.37 4.30 -16.21
N LYS A 2 -2.99 4.06 -17.48
CA LYS A 2 -3.58 2.98 -18.31
C LYS A 2 -2.64 1.78 -18.26
N VAL A 3 -2.94 0.77 -17.45
CA VAL A 3 -2.18 -0.48 -17.40
C VAL A 3 -2.69 -1.41 -18.50
N LYS A 4 -1.88 -1.67 -19.53
CA LYS A 4 -2.19 -2.65 -20.57
C LYS A 4 -1.54 -3.98 -20.20
N ILE A 5 -2.33 -4.92 -19.67
CA ILE A 5 -1.88 -6.28 -19.39
C ILE A 5 -2.08 -7.12 -20.67
N GLY A 6 -0.98 -7.66 -21.21
CA GLY A 6 -1.02 -8.55 -22.38
C GLY A 6 -1.53 -9.94 -22.03
N LYS A 7 -1.96 -10.72 -23.04
CA LYS A 7 -2.32 -12.14 -22.84
C LYS A 7 -1.09 -12.97 -22.48
N TYR A 8 -1.25 -13.92 -21.57
CA TYR A 8 -0.22 -14.90 -21.26
C TYR A 8 0.16 -15.71 -22.52
N PRO A 9 1.44 -16.07 -22.70
CA PRO A 9 1.87 -16.94 -23.80
C PRO A 9 1.11 -18.27 -23.76
N THR A 10 0.48 -18.65 -24.86
CA THR A 10 -0.22 -19.93 -24.94
C THR A 10 0.78 -21.05 -25.23
N TRP A 11 1.08 -21.83 -24.21
CA TRP A 11 2.01 -22.96 -24.30
C TRP A 11 1.40 -24.10 -25.14
N ARG A 12 2.16 -24.59 -26.13
CA ARG A 12 1.81 -25.76 -26.94
C ARG A 12 2.87 -26.83 -26.76
N TRP A 13 2.49 -28.10 -26.90
CA TRP A 13 3.33 -29.28 -26.62
C TRP A 13 4.72 -29.27 -27.27
N TYR A 14 4.87 -28.67 -28.46
CA TYR A 14 6.16 -28.59 -29.17
C TYR A 14 7.10 -27.50 -28.66
N HIS A 15 6.64 -26.59 -27.78
CA HIS A 15 7.52 -25.60 -27.15
C HIS A 15 8.52 -26.27 -26.21
N ASN A 16 8.20 -27.41 -25.59
CA ASN A 16 9.14 -28.14 -24.74
C ASN A 16 10.26 -28.80 -25.54
N TYR A 17 9.91 -29.43 -26.66
CA TYR A 17 10.88 -30.11 -27.52
C TYR A 17 11.92 -29.14 -28.10
N LEU A 18 11.49 -27.96 -28.55
CA LEU A 18 12.40 -26.91 -29.02
C LEU A 18 13.20 -26.25 -27.87
N HIS A 19 12.63 -26.20 -26.67
CA HIS A 19 13.28 -25.61 -25.49
C HIS A 19 14.34 -26.53 -24.89
N ASP A 20 14.12 -27.85 -24.84
CA ASP A 20 15.11 -28.84 -24.38
C ASP A 20 16.27 -28.98 -25.37
N TRP A 21 16.03 -28.74 -26.67
CA TRP A 21 17.03 -28.94 -27.73
C TRP A 21 17.78 -27.65 -28.13
N PHE A 22 17.18 -26.47 -27.97
CA PHE A 22 17.77 -25.17 -28.34
C PHE A 22 17.85 -24.15 -27.20
N ASP A 23 17.48 -24.52 -25.96
CA ASP A 23 17.43 -23.65 -24.78
C ASP A 23 16.66 -22.33 -25.01
N TYR A 24 15.67 -22.38 -25.91
CA TYR A 24 14.99 -21.20 -26.41
C TYR A 24 13.65 -21.01 -25.69
N ALA A 25 13.72 -20.40 -24.50
CA ALA A 25 12.55 -19.93 -23.76
C ALA A 25 12.17 -18.51 -24.21
N PRO A 26 10.98 -18.25 -24.79
CA PRO A 26 10.50 -16.89 -24.94
C PRO A 26 10.13 -16.33 -23.56
N THR A 27 11.10 -15.77 -22.85
CA THR A 27 10.84 -15.02 -21.61
C THR A 27 10.25 -13.65 -21.96
N PRO A 28 9.17 -13.22 -21.28
CA PRO A 28 8.59 -11.91 -21.52
C PRO A 28 9.61 -10.83 -21.12
N LYS A 29 10.00 -9.97 -22.08
CA LYS A 29 10.87 -8.82 -21.80
C LYS A 29 10.05 -7.73 -21.12
N VAL A 30 10.31 -7.47 -19.84
CA VAL A 30 9.70 -6.36 -19.11
C VAL A 30 10.61 -5.14 -19.22
N LYS A 31 10.09 -4.02 -19.73
CA LYS A 31 10.79 -2.74 -19.78
C LYS A 31 10.10 -1.77 -18.82
N VAL A 32 10.76 -1.45 -17.72
CA VAL A 32 10.32 -0.43 -16.77
C VAL A 32 11.19 0.81 -16.95
N LYS A 33 10.57 1.97 -17.19
CA LYS A 33 11.28 3.25 -17.24
C LYS A 33 11.00 3.98 -15.93
N ILE A 34 12.06 4.17 -15.13
CA ILE A 34 12.03 4.92 -13.88
C ILE A 34 12.61 6.30 -14.18
N HIS A 35 11.91 7.35 -13.78
CA HIS A 35 12.40 8.72 -13.86
C HIS A 35 13.09 9.15 -12.57
N ASN A 36 13.96 10.17 -12.63
CA ASN A 36 14.71 10.63 -11.46
C ASN A 36 13.80 11.09 -10.30
N TYR A 37 12.64 11.68 -10.62
CA TYR A 37 11.64 12.08 -9.63
C TYR A 37 10.89 10.89 -9.02
N ASP A 38 10.73 9.78 -9.75
CA ASP A 38 10.13 8.55 -9.22
C ASP A 38 11.01 7.91 -8.14
N THR A 39 12.30 8.25 -8.07
CA THR A 39 13.21 7.74 -7.03
C THR A 39 13.05 8.50 -5.71
N TRP A 40 12.82 9.80 -5.77
CA TRP A 40 12.67 10.64 -4.57
C TRP A 40 11.29 10.51 -3.93
N SER A 41 10.24 10.30 -4.74
CA SER A 41 8.87 10.09 -4.29
C SER A 41 8.36 8.71 -4.73
N MET A 42 9.16 7.67 -4.45
CA MET A 42 8.87 6.30 -4.88
C MET A 42 7.58 5.74 -4.27
N ASP A 43 7.31 6.08 -3.01
CA ASP A 43 6.12 5.65 -2.28
C ASP A 43 4.82 6.09 -2.97
N THR A 44 4.72 7.35 -3.38
CA THR A 44 3.55 7.89 -4.10
C THR A 44 3.38 7.29 -5.50
N THR A 45 4.47 7.11 -6.25
CA THR A 45 4.41 6.53 -7.60
C THR A 45 4.02 5.06 -7.57
N LEU A 46 4.57 4.29 -6.62
CA LEU A 46 4.22 2.88 -6.41
C LEU A 46 2.79 2.73 -5.87
N ALA A 47 2.30 3.65 -5.04
CA ALA A 47 0.94 3.59 -4.49
C ALA A 47 -0.11 3.43 -5.59
N HIS A 48 0.03 4.14 -6.72
CA HIS A 48 -0.89 4.01 -7.86
C HIS A 48 -0.97 2.59 -8.46
N ILE A 49 0.08 1.78 -8.31
CA ILE A 49 0.15 0.40 -8.81
C ILE A 49 -0.26 -0.58 -7.70
N VAL A 50 0.24 -0.36 -6.48
CA VAL A 50 0.06 -1.26 -5.33
C VAL A 50 -1.40 -1.28 -4.86
N ILE A 51 -2.07 -0.14 -4.78
CA ILE A 51 -3.46 -0.03 -4.29
C ILE A 51 -4.44 -0.93 -5.06
N PRO A 52 -4.57 -0.87 -6.41
CA PRO A 52 -5.51 -1.73 -7.12
C PRO A 52 -5.15 -3.22 -7.00
N MET A 53 -3.86 -3.56 -6.88
CA MET A 53 -3.43 -4.95 -6.70
C MET A 53 -3.74 -5.47 -5.29
N LEU A 54 -3.56 -4.66 -4.25
CA LEU A 54 -3.95 -5.03 -2.88
C LEU A 54 -5.47 -5.19 -2.76
N LYS A 55 -6.27 -4.33 -3.40
CA LYS A 55 -7.73 -4.50 -3.48
C LYS A 55 -8.08 -5.82 -4.15
N GLN A 56 -7.49 -6.10 -5.30
CA GLN A 56 -7.68 -7.37 -6.00
C GLN A 56 -7.28 -8.57 -5.13
N LEU A 57 -6.14 -8.51 -4.44
CA LEU A 57 -5.63 -9.59 -3.59
C LEU A 57 -6.56 -9.87 -2.40
N ARG A 58 -7.00 -8.81 -1.73
CA ARG A 58 -7.94 -8.89 -0.61
C ARG A 58 -9.29 -9.46 -1.06
N ASP A 59 -9.85 -8.92 -2.14
CA ASP A 59 -11.19 -9.27 -2.61
C ASP A 59 -11.25 -10.71 -3.19
N THR A 60 -10.15 -11.19 -3.78
CA THR A 60 -10.04 -12.56 -4.31
C THR A 60 -9.68 -13.61 -3.25
N LYS A 61 -9.38 -13.19 -2.02
CA LYS A 61 -8.92 -14.05 -0.92
C LYS A 61 -7.85 -15.05 -1.36
N HIS A 62 -6.87 -14.57 -2.14
CA HIS A 62 -5.88 -15.44 -2.77
C HIS A 62 -4.80 -15.86 -1.76
N GLY A 63 -5.17 -16.80 -0.89
CA GLY A 63 -4.33 -17.32 0.18
C GLY A 63 -4.33 -16.43 1.43
N VAL A 64 -4.16 -17.09 2.58
CA VAL A 64 -3.95 -16.44 3.88
C VAL A 64 -2.64 -17.00 4.43
N PRO A 65 -1.54 -16.24 4.42
CA PRO A 65 -0.31 -16.66 5.07
C PRO A 65 -0.52 -16.79 6.58
N LEU A 66 0.28 -17.61 7.26
CA LEU A 66 0.32 -17.61 8.72
C LEU A 66 0.94 -16.29 9.19
N VAL A 67 0.22 -15.56 10.03
CA VAL A 67 0.57 -14.25 10.55
C VAL A 67 0.88 -14.40 12.04
N ASP A 68 1.99 -13.81 12.48
CA ASP A 68 2.35 -13.78 13.89
C ASP A 68 1.54 -12.73 14.64
N ASP A 69 1.33 -12.93 15.93
CA ASP A 69 0.59 -12.00 16.79
C ASP A 69 1.33 -10.66 16.92
N GLU A 70 2.66 -10.66 16.77
CA GLU A 70 3.48 -9.46 16.76
C GLU A 70 3.12 -8.51 15.60
N ASP A 71 2.74 -9.04 14.43
CA ASP A 71 2.49 -8.26 13.20
C ASP A 71 1.16 -7.48 13.23
N VAL A 72 0.20 -7.92 14.04
CA VAL A 72 -1.18 -7.37 14.11
C VAL A 72 -1.35 -6.45 15.33
N GLY A 73 -0.37 -6.46 16.24
CA GLY A 73 -0.36 -5.67 17.46
C GLY A 73 -0.98 -6.39 18.66
N LEU A 74 -0.75 -5.81 19.85
CA LEU A 74 -0.89 -6.46 21.16
C LEU A 74 -2.32 -6.88 21.56
N PHE A 75 -3.36 -6.57 20.78
CA PHE A 75 -4.76 -6.73 21.19
C PHE A 75 -5.65 -7.50 20.18
N PHE A 76 -5.06 -8.15 19.18
CA PHE A 76 -5.86 -8.80 18.13
C PHE A 76 -6.14 -10.28 18.44
N GLU A 77 -7.22 -10.55 19.17
CA GLU A 77 -7.71 -11.91 19.43
C GLU A 77 -8.61 -12.41 18.28
N GLY A 78 -8.02 -12.60 17.10
CA GLY A 78 -8.72 -13.04 15.89
C GLY A 78 -8.14 -14.31 15.27
N ASN A 79 -8.90 -14.91 14.36
CA ASN A 79 -8.40 -16.00 13.52
C ASN A 79 -7.33 -15.49 12.54
N ASN A 80 -6.49 -16.38 12.03
CA ASN A 80 -5.39 -16.03 11.12
C ASN A 80 -5.88 -15.28 9.84
N GLU A 81 -7.10 -15.57 9.38
CA GLU A 81 -7.72 -14.85 8.25
C GLU A 81 -8.07 -13.40 8.61
N GLU A 82 -8.61 -13.15 9.80
CA GLU A 82 -8.98 -11.81 10.26
C GLU A 82 -7.73 -10.94 10.48
N LYS A 83 -6.66 -11.56 11.01
CA LYS A 83 -5.33 -10.95 11.13
C LYS A 83 -4.80 -10.51 9.78
N TRP A 84 -4.89 -11.38 8.78
CA TRP A 84 -4.46 -11.06 7.43
C TRP A 84 -5.32 -9.99 6.77
N GLU A 85 -6.64 -10.03 6.95
CA GLU A 85 -7.54 -8.98 6.46
C GLU A 85 -7.25 -7.62 7.10
N TRP A 86 -6.87 -7.60 8.39
CA TRP A 86 -6.41 -6.40 9.08
C TRP A 86 -5.12 -5.85 8.47
N ILE A 87 -4.08 -6.68 8.32
CA ILE A 87 -2.81 -6.27 7.70
C ILE A 87 -3.04 -5.72 6.29
N MET A 88 -3.85 -6.41 5.48
CA MET A 88 -4.20 -5.96 4.13
C MET A 88 -4.91 -4.60 4.15
N SER A 89 -5.73 -4.34 5.16
CA SER A 89 -6.44 -3.07 5.33
C SER A 89 -5.50 -1.95 5.78
N GLU A 90 -4.58 -2.22 6.70
CA GLU A 90 -3.55 -1.27 7.13
C GLU A 90 -2.58 -0.91 5.99
N MET A 91 -2.11 -1.90 5.23
CA MET A 91 -1.30 -1.66 4.03
C MET A 91 -2.06 -0.80 3.03
N LEU A 92 -3.35 -1.08 2.80
CA LEU A 92 -4.18 -0.30 1.90
C LEU A 92 -4.31 1.15 2.38
N PHE A 93 -4.58 1.35 3.67
CA PHE A 93 -4.68 2.68 4.28
C PHE A 93 -3.37 3.46 4.17
N ALA A 94 -2.23 2.83 4.45
CA ALA A 94 -0.91 3.46 4.36
C ALA A 94 -0.62 3.96 2.94
N PHE A 95 -0.90 3.17 1.90
CA PHE A 95 -0.71 3.59 0.52
C PHE A 95 -1.77 4.60 0.04
N GLU A 96 -3.03 4.48 0.45
CA GLU A 96 -4.07 5.46 0.12
C GLU A 96 -3.79 6.83 0.73
N SER A 97 -3.23 6.87 1.95
CA SER A 97 -2.83 8.11 2.66
C SER A 97 -1.70 8.86 1.97
N LYS A 98 -0.94 8.21 1.07
CA LYS A 98 0.07 8.89 0.23
C LYS A 98 -0.53 9.60 -0.98
N LEU A 99 -1.72 9.18 -1.42
CA LEU A 99 -2.39 9.77 -2.59
C LEU A 99 -3.49 10.77 -2.19
N ASN A 100 -4.06 10.60 -1.00
CA ASN A 100 -5.19 11.40 -0.52
C ASN A 100 -4.82 12.11 0.79
N ASN A 101 -5.42 13.28 1.03
CA ASN A 101 -5.36 13.92 2.34
C ASN A 101 -6.29 13.18 3.31
N TRP A 102 -5.75 12.15 3.98
CA TRP A 102 -6.51 11.28 4.86
C TRP A 102 -7.00 12.00 6.12
N GLU A 103 -6.31 13.06 6.57
CA GLU A 103 -6.65 13.83 7.76
C GLU A 103 -8.06 14.44 7.63
N ASP A 104 -8.40 14.99 6.47
CA ASP A 104 -9.72 15.59 6.19
C ASP A 104 -10.89 14.63 6.43
N LYS A 105 -10.65 13.31 6.35
CA LYS A 105 -11.67 12.28 6.59
C LYS A 105 -11.96 12.08 8.08
N TYR A 106 -11.02 12.41 8.97
CA TYR A 106 -11.09 12.12 10.40
C TYR A 106 -11.01 13.37 11.28
N SER A 107 -10.49 14.49 10.77
CA SER A 107 -10.57 15.80 11.41
C SER A 107 -11.77 16.55 10.84
N SER A 108 -12.83 16.67 11.65
CA SER A 108 -13.95 17.56 11.38
C SER A 108 -14.29 18.37 12.63
N GLY A 109 -14.88 19.56 12.44
CA GLY A 109 -15.24 20.47 13.52
C GLY A 109 -14.56 21.83 13.42
N GLU A 110 -14.99 22.77 14.28
CA GLU A 110 -14.36 24.07 14.47
C GLU A 110 -13.46 23.99 15.71
N MET A 111 -12.19 24.37 15.55
CA MET A 111 -11.25 24.44 16.67
C MET A 111 -11.48 25.73 17.45
N ASP A 112 -12.02 25.61 18.66
CA ASP A 112 -12.16 26.74 19.58
C ASP A 112 -10.84 26.99 20.32
N TYR A 113 -10.42 28.24 20.36
CA TYR A 113 -9.13 28.65 20.93
C TYR A 113 -9.34 29.81 21.90
N ASP A 114 -9.15 29.54 23.19
CA ASP A 114 -9.09 30.58 24.22
C ASP A 114 -7.63 30.96 24.51
N SER A 115 -7.25 32.19 24.17
CA SER A 115 -5.95 32.75 24.55
C SER A 115 -6.02 33.31 25.97
N ILE A 116 -5.50 32.57 26.95
CA ILE A 116 -5.43 33.01 28.35
C ILE A 116 -4.06 33.66 28.60
N PRO A 117 -4.01 34.93 29.06
CA PRO A 117 -2.74 35.59 29.36
C PRO A 117 -2.06 34.94 30.57
N VAL A 118 -0.73 34.87 30.54
CA VAL A 118 0.05 34.43 31.70
C VAL A 118 0.12 35.59 32.69
N ILE A 119 -0.26 35.36 33.95
CA ILE A 119 -0.21 36.39 35.00
C ILE A 119 1.01 36.14 35.88
N GLY A 120 1.87 37.15 36.02
CA GLY A 120 3.01 37.14 36.93
C GLY A 120 2.57 37.18 38.41
N LYS A 121 3.45 36.79 39.33
CA LYS A 121 3.18 36.83 40.79
C LYS A 121 2.76 38.22 41.30
N ASP A 122 3.13 39.26 40.56
CA ASP A 122 2.86 40.66 40.88
C ASP A 122 1.52 41.15 40.29
N GLY A 123 0.72 40.23 39.72
CA GLY A 123 -0.58 40.53 39.11
C GLY A 123 -0.48 41.20 37.73
N THR A 124 0.72 41.29 37.16
CA THR A 124 0.96 41.89 35.85
C THR A 124 0.84 40.84 34.75
N GLU A 125 0.15 41.16 33.67
CA GLU A 125 0.09 40.33 32.47
C GLU A 125 1.49 40.28 31.82
N ILE A 126 2.02 39.08 31.62
CA ILE A 126 3.27 38.82 30.90
C ILE A 126 2.90 38.15 29.58
N GLY A 127 2.72 38.98 28.56
CA GLY A 127 2.32 38.57 27.20
C GLY A 127 1.70 39.73 26.47
#